data_AF-A0A9P0ZVP2-F1
#
_entry.id   AF-A0A9P0ZVP2-F1
#
_cell.length_a   1.000
_cell.length_b   1.000
_cell.length_c   1.000
_cell.angle_alpha   90.00
_cell.angle_beta   90.00
_cell.angle_gamma   90.00
#
_symmetry.space_group_name_H-M   'P 1'
#
loop_
_entity.id
_entity.type
_entity.pdbx_description
1 polymer ?
#
loop_
_entity_poly.entity_id
_entity_poly.type
_entity_poly.pdbx_seq_one_letter_code
_entity_poly.pdbx_strand_id
1 'polypeptide(L)'
;MDELEDPKETPEEMASNFTCRMLQSPQEVLKGARHMAAVEIKCEPSVRKYVRSVYMMDAVVSTSPTPEGNTAIDLFHQFARVKWLKDKPLSKFDDAEWLLIQKA
;
A
#
# COMPACT_ATOMS: atom_id res chain seq x y z
N MET A 1 -23.01 20.08 7.53
CA MET A 1 -21.60 19.72 7.26
C MET A 1 -21.07 20.94 6.57
N ASP A 2 -20.24 21.74 7.24
CA ASP A 2 -19.66 22.92 6.59
C ASP A 2 -18.86 22.42 5.38
N GLU A 3 -19.19 22.94 4.22
CA GLU A 3 -18.54 22.59 2.97
C GLU A 3 -17.11 23.12 3.03
N LEU A 4 -16.13 22.27 2.71
CA LEU A 4 -14.74 22.69 2.69
C LEU A 4 -14.56 23.63 1.49
N GLU A 5 -14.41 24.94 1.76
CA GLU A 5 -14.07 25.90 0.73
C GLU A 5 -12.63 25.71 0.27
N ASP A 6 -12.43 25.65 -1.06
CA ASP A 6 -11.10 25.60 -1.65
C ASP A 6 -10.42 26.97 -1.50
N PRO A 7 -9.25 27.05 -0.84
CA PRO A 7 -8.52 28.31 -0.73
C PRO A 7 -8.19 28.89 -2.11
N LYS A 8 -8.26 30.22 -2.24
CA LYS A 8 -7.90 30.92 -3.49
C LYS A 8 -6.39 30.92 -3.75
N GLU A 9 -5.60 30.76 -2.70
CA GLU A 9 -4.14 30.74 -2.75
C GLU A 9 -3.62 29.37 -3.17
N THR A 10 -2.51 29.35 -3.89
CA THR A 10 -1.83 28.09 -4.22
C THR A 10 -1.25 27.43 -2.96
N PRO A 11 -1.08 26.10 -2.94
CA PRO A 11 -0.46 25.40 -1.82
C PRO A 11 0.91 25.96 -1.44
N GLU A 12 1.70 26.40 -2.42
CA GLU A 12 3.02 27.00 -2.23
C GLU A 12 2.96 28.39 -1.58
N GLU A 13 2.01 29.24 -2.00
CA GLU A 13 1.78 30.56 -1.39
C GLU A 13 1.37 30.40 0.08
N MET A 14 0.42 29.49 0.35
CA MET A 14 0.00 29.19 1.72
C MET A 14 1.17 28.63 2.54
N ALA A 15 1.93 27.67 2.00
CA ALA A 15 3.04 27.03 2.70
C ALA A 15 4.20 27.99 3.01
N SER A 16 4.39 29.03 2.20
CA SER A 16 5.41 30.06 2.45
C SER A 16 5.23 30.74 3.80
N ASN A 17 3.97 30.90 4.25
CA ASN A 17 3.63 31.47 5.55
C ASN A 17 4.02 30.59 6.75
N PHE A 18 4.37 29.33 6.53
CA PHE A 18 4.70 28.35 7.57
C PHE A 18 6.16 27.88 7.52
N THR A 19 7.02 28.55 6.75
CA THR A 19 8.46 28.30 6.77
C THR A 19 9.06 28.66 8.13
N CYS A 20 10.03 27.88 8.59
CA CYS A 20 10.71 28.12 9.87
C CYS A 20 12.13 27.54 9.85
N ARG A 21 12.87 27.68 10.96
CA ARG A 21 14.26 27.15 11.07
C ARG A 21 14.38 25.66 10.71
N MET A 22 13.33 24.89 10.95
CA MET A 22 13.28 23.44 10.72
C MET A 22 12.70 23.06 9.35
N LEU A 23 11.98 23.98 8.68
CA LEU A 23 11.32 23.79 7.39
C LEU A 23 11.62 25.03 6.54
N GLN A 24 12.74 25.00 5.85
CA GLN A 24 13.38 26.18 5.25
C GLN A 24 12.77 26.55 3.91
N SER A 25 11.96 25.67 3.32
CA SER A 25 11.29 25.91 2.04
C SER A 25 9.79 25.55 2.10
N PRO A 26 8.94 26.22 1.30
CA PRO A 26 7.52 25.85 1.16
C PRO A 26 7.33 24.37 0.80
N GLN A 27 8.25 23.78 0.04
CA GLN A 27 8.23 22.39 -0.37
C GLN A 27 8.45 21.44 0.82
N GLU A 28 9.33 21.80 1.76
CA GLU A 28 9.52 21.05 3.00
C GLU A 28 8.29 21.13 3.90
N VAL A 29 7.68 22.32 4.01
CA VAL A 29 6.40 22.51 4.70
C VAL A 29 5.31 21.61 4.10
N LEU A 30 5.12 21.65 2.79
CA LEU A 30 4.12 20.83 2.09
C LEU A 30 4.39 19.33 2.24
N LYS A 31 5.66 18.91 2.26
CA LYS A 31 6.03 17.51 2.52
C LYS A 31 5.60 17.08 3.93
N GLY A 32 5.84 17.93 4.93
CA GLY A 32 5.39 17.70 6.30
C GLY A 32 3.86 17.67 6.42
N ALA A 33 3.18 18.63 5.81
CA ALA A 33 1.72 18.73 5.81
C ALA A 33 1.08 17.49 5.14
N ARG A 34 1.55 17.08 3.96
CA ARG A 34 1.09 15.85 3.30
C ARG A 34 1.33 14.60 4.14
N HIS A 35 2.48 14.53 4.82
CA HIS A 35 2.75 13.42 5.74
C HIS A 35 1.73 13.40 6.88
N MET A 36 1.44 14.55 7.51
CA MET A 36 0.48 14.63 8.60
C MET A 36 -0.93 14.26 8.14
N ALA A 37 -1.39 14.81 7.01
CA ALA A 37 -2.67 14.45 6.42
C ALA A 37 -2.77 12.94 6.13
N ALA A 38 -1.71 12.32 5.59
CA ALA A 38 -1.65 10.88 5.39
C ALA A 38 -1.69 10.09 6.72
N VAL A 39 -1.07 10.62 7.79
CA VAL A 39 -1.12 10.03 9.13
C VAL A 39 -2.53 10.13 9.73
N GLU A 40 -3.23 11.24 9.55
CA GLU A 40 -4.61 11.39 10.00
C GLU A 40 -5.54 10.42 9.27
N ILE A 41 -5.47 10.39 7.93
CA ILE A 41 -6.27 9.48 7.09
C ILE A 41 -6.00 8.01 7.44
N LYS A 42 -4.73 7.60 7.60
CA LYS A 42 -4.41 6.20 7.89
C LYS A 42 -4.84 5.78 9.30
N CYS A 43 -4.95 6.72 10.24
CA CYS A 43 -5.33 6.45 11.62
C CYS A 43 -6.85 6.43 11.81
N GLU A 44 -7.62 7.02 10.90
CA GLU A 44 -9.09 7.05 10.93
C GLU A 44 -9.70 5.64 10.90
N PRO A 45 -10.38 5.19 11.97
CA PRO A 45 -10.92 3.82 12.07
C PRO A 45 -11.90 3.48 10.95
N SER A 46 -12.72 4.44 10.53
CA SER A 46 -13.73 4.26 9.48
C SER A 46 -13.07 3.97 8.12
N VAL A 47 -12.03 4.74 7.78
CA VAL A 47 -11.21 4.53 6.58
C VAL A 47 -10.55 3.16 6.62
N ARG A 48 -9.90 2.81 7.75
CA ARG A 48 -9.25 1.50 7.92
C ARG A 48 -10.23 0.34 7.78
N LYS A 49 -11.45 0.47 8.33
CA LYS A 49 -12.50 -0.54 8.22
C LYS A 49 -12.90 -0.75 6.76
N TYR A 50 -13.16 0.34 6.04
CA TYR A 50 -13.55 0.32 4.64
C TYR A 50 -12.45 -0.26 3.73
N VAL A 51 -11.21 0.24 3.86
CA VAL A 51 -10.07 -0.28 3.08
C VAL A 51 -9.85 -1.76 3.35
N ARG A 52 -9.97 -2.21 4.61
CA ARG A 52 -9.87 -3.64 4.95
C ARG A 52 -10.97 -4.47 4.29
N SER A 53 -12.22 -3.98 4.24
CA SER A 53 -13.29 -4.73 3.56
C SER A 53 -13.02 -4.86 2.07
N VAL A 54 -12.60 -3.78 1.40
CA VAL A 54 -12.23 -3.82 -0.03
C VAL A 54 -11.08 -4.79 -0.25
N TYR A 55 -10.02 -4.70 0.58
CA TYR A 55 -8.88 -5.59 0.48
C TYR A 55 -9.26 -7.06 0.64
N MET A 56 -10.09 -7.40 1.63
CA MET A 56 -10.51 -8.80 1.85
C MET A 56 -11.41 -9.34 0.73
N MET A 57 -12.12 -8.47 0.01
CA MET A 57 -12.99 -8.85 -1.11
C MET A 57 -12.21 -8.99 -2.42
N ASP A 58 -11.35 -8.02 -2.72
CA ASP A 58 -10.80 -7.81 -4.07
C ASP A 58 -9.31 -8.13 -4.19
N ALA A 59 -8.60 -8.35 -3.08
CA ALA A 59 -7.16 -8.64 -3.16
C ALA A 59 -6.90 -9.96 -3.89
N VAL A 60 -5.86 -9.93 -4.72
CA VAL A 60 -5.30 -11.08 -5.41
C VAL A 60 -3.86 -11.31 -4.98
N VAL A 61 -3.40 -12.54 -5.11
CA VAL A 61 -2.05 -12.97 -4.79
C VAL A 61 -1.38 -13.46 -6.07
N SER A 62 -0.19 -12.92 -6.32
CA SER A 62 0.71 -13.31 -7.40
C SER A 62 2.06 -13.67 -6.82
N THR A 63 2.73 -14.66 -7.39
CA THR A 63 4.09 -15.04 -7.03
C THR A 63 5.02 -14.85 -8.21
N SER A 64 6.28 -14.59 -7.92
CA SER A 64 7.36 -14.55 -8.91
C SER A 64 8.60 -15.11 -8.24
N PRO A 65 9.31 -16.05 -8.88
CA PRO A 65 10.46 -16.67 -8.25
C PRO A 65 11.60 -15.67 -8.12
N THR A 66 12.38 -15.78 -7.05
CA THR A 66 13.69 -15.11 -6.97
C THR A 66 14.63 -15.71 -8.03
N PRO A 67 15.81 -15.11 -8.30
CA PRO A 67 16.78 -15.71 -9.20
C PRO A 67 17.13 -17.17 -8.84
N GLU A 68 17.32 -17.46 -7.56
CA GLU A 68 17.62 -18.80 -7.05
C GLU A 68 16.41 -19.73 -7.20
N GLY A 69 15.22 -19.27 -6.80
CA GLY A 69 13.97 -20.02 -6.96
C GLY A 69 13.66 -20.32 -8.43
N ASN A 70 14.08 -19.45 -9.35
CA ASN A 70 13.85 -19.66 -10.78
C ASN A 70 14.66 -20.84 -11.32
N THR A 71 15.88 -21.03 -10.81
CA THR A 71 16.74 -22.16 -11.18
C THR A 71 16.43 -23.43 -10.39
N ALA A 72 16.16 -23.32 -9.10
CA ALA A 72 15.98 -24.48 -8.21
C ALA A 72 14.58 -25.11 -8.27
N ILE A 73 13.54 -24.32 -8.54
CA ILE A 73 12.16 -24.81 -8.60
C ILE A 73 11.88 -25.31 -10.02
N ASP A 74 12.11 -26.60 -10.25
CA ASP A 74 11.71 -27.30 -11.47
C ASP A 74 10.22 -27.74 -11.40
N LEU A 75 9.78 -28.55 -12.37
CA LEU A 75 8.39 -29.03 -12.45
C LEU A 75 8.02 -30.06 -11.36
N PHE A 76 9.01 -30.67 -10.70
CA PHE A 76 8.81 -31.70 -9.68
C PHE A 76 9.06 -31.17 -8.25
N HIS A 77 9.58 -29.95 -8.12
CA HIS A 77 9.78 -29.28 -6.85
C HIS A 77 8.45 -29.04 -6.12
N GLN A 78 8.46 -29.14 -4.79
CA GLN A 78 7.27 -28.95 -3.93
C GLN A 78 6.56 -27.58 -4.13
N PHE A 79 7.30 -26.57 -4.61
CA PHE A 79 6.78 -25.22 -4.87
C PHE A 79 6.45 -24.94 -6.35
N ALA A 80 6.57 -25.93 -7.25
CA ALA A 80 6.34 -25.76 -8.68
C ALA A 80 4.98 -25.11 -9.00
N ARG A 81 3.94 -25.55 -8.28
CA ARG A 81 2.55 -25.06 -8.43
C ARG A 81 2.36 -23.59 -8.08
N VAL A 82 3.23 -23.05 -7.22
CA VAL A 82 3.16 -21.67 -6.73
C VAL A 82 4.33 -20.84 -7.25
N LYS A 83 5.13 -21.33 -8.21
CA LYS A 83 6.27 -20.59 -8.78
C LYS A 83 5.83 -19.33 -9.52
N TRP A 84 4.76 -19.45 -10.29
CA TRP A 84 4.22 -18.41 -11.18
C TRP A 84 2.71 -18.25 -11.00
N LEU A 85 2.26 -18.13 -9.76
CA LEU A 85 0.86 -17.85 -9.46
C LEU A 85 0.55 -16.42 -9.94
N LYS A 86 -0.59 -16.24 -10.62
CA LYS A 86 -0.98 -14.92 -11.12
C LYS A 86 -2.42 -14.62 -10.74
N ASP A 87 -2.58 -13.47 -10.10
CA ASP A 87 -3.85 -12.81 -9.77
C ASP A 87 -4.89 -13.75 -9.16
N LYS A 88 -4.44 -14.68 -8.31
CA LYS A 88 -5.34 -15.61 -7.62
C LYS A 88 -6.10 -14.85 -6.53
N PRO A 89 -7.43 -14.77 -6.56
CA PRO A 89 -8.18 -14.07 -5.53
C PRO A 89 -7.92 -14.65 -4.14
N LEU A 90 -7.79 -13.80 -3.13
CA LEU A 90 -7.55 -14.20 -1.74
C LEU A 90 -8.63 -15.18 -1.24
N SER A 91 -9.87 -14.99 -1.69
CA SER A 91 -11.03 -15.84 -1.38
C SER A 91 -11.03 -17.21 -2.06
N LYS A 92 -10.06 -17.49 -2.95
CA LYS A 92 -9.95 -18.75 -3.70
C LYS A 92 -8.78 -19.63 -3.24
N PHE A 93 -8.11 -19.26 -2.14
CA PHE A 93 -7.14 -20.12 -1.50
C PHE A 93 -7.87 -21.16 -0.66
N ASP A 94 -7.63 -22.42 -0.97
CA ASP A 94 -8.22 -23.56 -0.26
C ASP A 94 -7.10 -24.35 0.47
N ASP A 95 -7.48 -25.01 1.56
CA ASP A 95 -6.62 -25.89 2.35
C ASP A 95 -5.25 -25.27 2.74
N ALA A 96 -4.16 -25.96 2.40
CA ALA A 96 -2.79 -25.61 2.77
C ALA A 96 -2.03 -24.89 1.64
N GLU A 97 -2.70 -24.46 0.56
CA GLU A 97 -2.02 -23.85 -0.59
C GLU A 97 -1.25 -22.57 -0.22
N TRP A 98 -1.82 -21.75 0.66
CA TRP A 98 -1.15 -20.57 1.20
C TRP A 98 0.16 -20.90 1.92
N LEU A 99 0.21 -22.04 2.63
CA LEU A 99 1.39 -22.45 3.39
C LEU A 99 2.58 -22.80 2.48
N LEU A 100 2.33 -23.19 1.22
CA LEU A 100 3.40 -23.40 0.24
C LEU A 100 4.08 -22.08 -0.12
N ILE A 101 3.31 -20.99 -0.25
CA ILE A 101 3.85 -19.65 -0.54
C ILE A 101 4.61 -19.11 0.67
N GLN A 102 4.07 -19.26 1.87
CA GLN A 102 4.69 -18.76 3.09
C GLN A 102 6.04 -19.45 3.43
N LYS A 103 6.20 -20.71 3.02
CA LYS A 103 7.40 -21.51 3.29
C LYS A 103 8.49 -21.35 2.20
N ALA A 104 8.11 -20.87 1.02
CA ALA A 104 8.98 -20.79 -0.16
C ALA A 104 10.05 -19.70 -0.06
#